data_AF-A0A7S3FB03-F1
#
_entry.id   AF-A0A7S3FB03-F1
#
_cell.length_a   1.000
_cell.length_b   1.000
_cell.length_c   1.000
_cell.angle_alpha   90.00
_cell.angle_beta   90.00
_cell.angle_gamma   90.00
#
_symmetry.space_group_name_H-M   'P 1'
#
loop_
_entity.id
_entity.type
_entity.pdbx_description
1 polymer ?
#
loop_
_entity_poly.entity_id
_entity_poly.type
_entity_poly.pdbx_seq_one_letter_code
_entity_poly.pdbx_strand_id
1 'polypeptide(L)'
;GKKGGAVRRTSLIHGQNLTDVIITGANGTIDGQGAIWWRDRPGGWTPGHLIEFMWSTHVEISNLTLINSPFWTVHPVYVSGFVARNLTILNPRSGSKNTDGIDPDSSRNVLIEGCYISTGDDAIAIKSGWD
;
A
#
# COMPACT_ATOMS: atom_id res chain seq x y z
N GLY A 1 15.87 22.44 12.03
CA GLY A 1 14.43 22.68 12.20
C GLY A 1 13.71 22.29 10.93
N LYS A 2 13.01 21.16 10.94
CA LYS A 2 12.01 20.82 9.91
C LYS A 2 10.64 20.98 10.56
N LYS A 3 9.79 21.78 9.92
CA LYS A 3 8.38 21.96 10.30
C LYS A 3 7.72 20.58 10.36
N GLY A 4 6.93 20.34 11.42
CA GLY A 4 6.35 19.04 11.76
C GLY A 4 5.78 18.30 10.54
N GLY A 5 6.17 17.03 10.42
CA GLY A 5 5.64 16.14 9.39
C GLY A 5 4.12 16.14 9.44
N ALA A 6 3.50 16.21 8.27
CA ALA A 6 2.06 16.01 8.15
C ALA A 6 1.70 14.70 8.84
N VAL A 7 0.78 14.73 9.82
CA VAL A 7 0.41 13.51 10.53
C VAL A 7 -0.30 12.61 9.53
N ARG A 8 0.18 11.37 9.44
CA ARG A 8 -0.34 10.36 8.53
C ARG A 8 -1.49 9.62 9.21
N ARG A 9 -2.60 9.42 8.49
CA ARG A 9 -3.71 8.58 8.98
C ARG A 9 -3.30 7.11 8.90
N THR A 10 -3.82 6.31 9.83
CA THR A 10 -3.61 4.86 9.82
C THR A 10 -4.15 4.25 8.53
N SER A 11 -3.52 3.19 8.07
CA SER A 11 -3.91 2.46 6.86
C SER A 11 -5.22 1.71 7.10
N LEU A 12 -6.00 1.43 6.04
CA LEU A 12 -7.29 0.72 6.20
C LEU A 12 -7.10 -0.66 6.83
N ILE A 13 -6.08 -1.39 6.36
CA ILE A 13 -5.56 -2.60 6.99
C ILE A 13 -4.14 -2.28 7.46
N HIS A 14 -3.90 -2.46 8.76
CA HIS A 14 -2.65 -2.06 9.40
C HIS A 14 -2.13 -3.16 10.33
N GLY A 15 -0.83 -3.46 10.24
CA GLY A 15 -0.14 -4.39 11.14
C GLY A 15 1.26 -3.89 11.50
N GLN A 16 1.68 -4.11 12.75
CA GLN A 16 3.03 -3.78 13.22
C GLN A 16 3.58 -4.90 14.08
N ASN A 17 4.87 -5.22 13.91
CA ASN A 17 5.58 -6.25 14.69
C ASN A 17 4.90 -7.63 14.64
N LEU A 18 4.36 -8.00 13.48
CA LEU A 18 3.68 -9.28 13.28
C LEU A 18 4.62 -10.29 12.63
N THR A 19 4.32 -11.57 12.82
CA THR A 19 5.02 -12.69 12.18
C THR A 19 3.99 -13.66 11.61
N ASP A 20 4.28 -14.22 10.43
CA ASP A 20 3.46 -15.24 9.75
C ASP A 20 2.02 -14.77 9.48
N VAL A 21 1.89 -13.67 8.74
CA VAL A 21 0.59 -13.09 8.35
C VAL A 21 0.27 -13.43 6.90
N ILE A 22 -0.93 -13.94 6.65
CA ILE A 22 -1.45 -14.18 5.30
C ILE A 22 -2.78 -13.45 5.14
N ILE A 23 -2.87 -12.56 4.14
CA ILE A 23 -4.12 -11.99 3.65
C ILE A 23 -4.40 -12.59 2.27
N THR A 24 -5.45 -13.41 2.16
CA THR A 24 -5.78 -14.08 0.89
C THR A 24 -7.28 -14.12 0.64
N GLY A 25 -7.68 -14.50 -0.58
CA GLY A 25 -9.08 -14.66 -0.96
C GLY A 25 -9.25 -15.44 -2.26
N ALA A 26 -10.51 -15.63 -2.67
CA ALA A 26 -10.86 -16.22 -3.97
C ALA A 26 -11.14 -15.11 -4.99
N ASN A 27 -10.16 -14.21 -5.20
CA ASN A 27 -10.31 -12.97 -5.95
C ASN A 27 -11.35 -11.99 -5.33
N GLY A 28 -11.42 -11.96 -4.00
CA GLY A 28 -12.27 -11.00 -3.26
C GLY A 28 -11.75 -9.57 -3.37
N THR A 29 -12.62 -8.59 -3.17
CA THR A 29 -12.30 -7.16 -3.32
C THR A 29 -12.12 -6.46 -1.98
N ILE A 30 -11.06 -5.65 -1.86
CA ILE A 30 -10.89 -4.63 -0.82
C ILE A 30 -10.98 -3.26 -1.49
N ASP A 31 -11.99 -2.47 -1.12
CA ASP A 31 -12.26 -1.14 -1.68
C ASP A 31 -11.91 -0.04 -0.68
N GLY A 32 -10.93 0.80 -1.04
CA GLY A 32 -10.49 1.92 -0.21
C GLY A 32 -11.38 3.16 -0.26
N GLN A 33 -12.35 3.21 -1.18
CA GLN A 33 -13.25 4.37 -1.38
C GLN A 33 -12.48 5.70 -1.50
N GLY A 34 -11.37 5.68 -2.25
CA GLY A 34 -10.38 6.75 -2.41
C GLY A 34 -10.92 8.10 -2.91
N ALA A 35 -12.08 8.14 -3.57
CA ALA A 35 -12.61 9.32 -4.25
C ALA A 35 -12.68 10.57 -3.36
N ILE A 36 -13.09 10.43 -2.10
CA ILE A 36 -13.18 11.54 -1.16
C ILE A 36 -11.79 12.12 -0.82
N TRP A 37 -10.77 11.28 -0.81
CA TRP A 37 -9.40 11.64 -0.46
C TRP A 37 -8.68 12.34 -1.61
N TRP A 38 -9.01 12.00 -2.86
CA TRP A 38 -8.40 12.63 -4.04
C TRP A 38 -9.03 13.98 -4.37
N ARG A 39 -10.36 14.11 -4.20
CA ARG A 39 -11.09 15.36 -4.48
C ARG A 39 -10.79 16.45 -3.46
N ASP A 40 -10.84 16.10 -2.18
CA ASP A 40 -10.85 17.06 -1.08
C ASP A 40 -9.59 16.93 -0.22
N ARG A 41 -8.40 16.79 -0.83
CA ARG A 41 -7.13 16.61 -0.10
C ARG A 41 -6.70 17.92 0.57
N PRO A 42 -6.89 18.11 1.89
CA PRO A 42 -6.51 19.35 2.54
C PRO A 42 -4.99 19.38 2.69
N GLY A 43 -4.38 20.56 2.60
CA GLY A 43 -2.97 20.72 2.96
C GLY A 43 -2.75 20.35 4.43
N GLY A 44 -1.65 19.65 4.74
CA GLY A 44 -1.20 19.39 6.12
C GLY A 44 -1.41 17.96 6.65
N TRP A 45 -2.03 17.06 5.89
CA TRP A 45 -2.23 15.65 6.28
C TRP A 45 -2.10 14.71 5.07
N THR A 46 -1.63 13.48 5.30
CA THR A 46 -1.52 12.44 4.26
C THR A 46 -2.57 11.35 4.52
N PRO A 47 -3.39 10.96 3.52
CA PRO A 47 -4.31 9.84 3.67
C PRO A 47 -3.57 8.54 4.02
N GLY A 48 -4.28 7.59 4.64
CA GLY A 48 -3.73 6.26 4.92
C GLY A 48 -3.52 5.45 3.64
N HIS A 49 -2.67 4.44 3.71
CA HIS A 49 -2.56 3.44 2.64
C HIS A 49 -3.77 2.49 2.68
N LEU A 50 -3.94 1.69 1.63
CA LEU A 50 -4.93 0.61 1.70
C LEU A 50 -4.46 -0.51 2.64
N ILE A 51 -3.24 -1.02 2.45
CA ILE A 51 -2.65 -2.06 3.29
C ILE A 51 -1.22 -1.66 3.67
N GLU A 52 -0.91 -1.72 4.95
CA GLU A 52 0.43 -1.47 5.47
C GLU A 52 0.84 -2.50 6.53
N PHE A 53 2.07 -3.00 6.38
CA PHE A 53 2.73 -3.78 7.41
C PHE A 53 4.08 -3.16 7.74
N MET A 54 4.33 -2.94 9.03
CA MET A 54 5.54 -2.33 9.52
C MET A 54 6.32 -3.29 10.41
N TRP A 55 7.65 -3.32 10.29
CA TRP A 55 8.54 -4.12 11.16
C TRP A 55 8.09 -5.58 11.32
N SER A 56 7.58 -6.18 10.26
CA SER A 56 6.96 -7.51 10.30
C SER A 56 7.83 -8.54 9.56
N THR A 57 7.61 -9.83 9.84
CA THR A 57 8.36 -10.93 9.20
C THR A 57 7.38 -11.91 8.59
N HIS A 58 7.65 -12.38 7.37
CA HIS A 58 6.81 -13.32 6.63
C HIS A 58 5.36 -12.83 6.48
N VAL A 59 5.15 -11.90 5.56
CA VAL A 59 3.83 -11.38 5.21
C VAL A 59 3.51 -11.77 3.77
N GLU A 60 2.37 -12.41 3.55
CA GLU A 60 1.83 -12.69 2.21
C GLU A 60 0.50 -11.96 2.00
N ILE A 61 0.36 -11.32 0.83
CA ILE A 61 -0.90 -10.81 0.30
C ILE A 61 -1.11 -11.48 -1.06
N SER A 62 -2.17 -12.28 -1.20
CA SER A 62 -2.38 -13.05 -2.43
C SER A 62 -3.83 -13.21 -2.87
N ASN A 63 -4.04 -13.37 -4.18
CA ASN A 63 -5.34 -13.73 -4.79
C ASN A 63 -6.48 -12.76 -4.43
N LEU A 64 -6.22 -11.46 -4.46
CA LEU A 64 -7.17 -10.40 -4.12
C LEU A 64 -7.23 -9.32 -5.21
N THR A 65 -8.38 -8.66 -5.27
CA THR A 65 -8.56 -7.41 -6.01
C THR A 65 -8.52 -6.22 -5.03
N LEU A 66 -7.65 -5.25 -5.27
CA LEU A 66 -7.48 -4.04 -4.47
C LEU A 66 -7.89 -2.83 -5.32
N ILE A 67 -8.86 -2.04 -4.85
CA ILE A 67 -9.38 -0.90 -5.64
C ILE A 67 -9.47 0.39 -4.85
N ASN A 68 -9.38 1.51 -5.57
CA ASN A 68 -9.63 2.86 -5.09
C ASN A 68 -8.86 3.20 -3.81
N SER A 69 -7.55 2.94 -3.77
CA SER A 69 -6.72 3.26 -2.62
C SER A 69 -6.69 4.78 -2.36
N PRO A 70 -6.87 5.25 -1.11
CA PRO A 70 -6.75 6.66 -0.77
C PRO A 70 -5.37 7.27 -1.05
N PHE A 71 -4.32 6.44 -1.01
CA PHE A 71 -2.92 6.78 -1.23
C PHE A 71 -2.18 5.54 -1.76
N TRP A 72 -0.92 5.27 -1.39
CA TRP A 72 -0.25 4.01 -1.78
C TRP A 72 -1.08 2.79 -1.40
N THR A 73 -1.09 1.77 -2.26
CA THR A 73 -2.00 0.64 -2.12
C THR A 73 -1.42 -0.41 -1.18
N VAL A 74 -0.21 -0.90 -1.43
CA VAL A 74 0.44 -1.93 -0.59
C VAL A 74 1.81 -1.46 -0.15
N HIS A 75 1.98 -1.20 1.14
CA HIS A 75 3.21 -0.65 1.71
C HIS A 75 3.81 -1.58 2.79
N PRO A 76 4.65 -2.55 2.42
CA PRO A 76 5.50 -3.26 3.37
C PRO A 76 6.72 -2.41 3.69
N VAL A 77 6.86 -2.00 4.96
CA VAL A 77 7.97 -1.15 5.43
C VAL A 77 8.73 -1.79 6.58
N TYR A 78 10.05 -1.95 6.44
CA TYR A 78 10.88 -2.78 7.34
C TYR A 78 10.37 -4.23 7.46
N VAL A 79 9.86 -4.79 6.36
CA VAL A 79 9.39 -6.18 6.33
C VAL A 79 10.51 -7.11 5.86
N SER A 80 10.70 -8.23 6.56
CA SER A 80 11.63 -9.29 6.15
C SER A 80 10.84 -10.50 5.65
N GLY A 81 10.89 -10.76 4.34
CA GLY A 81 10.09 -11.80 3.70
C GLY A 81 8.67 -11.30 3.40
N PHE A 82 8.49 -10.60 2.28
CA PHE A 82 7.18 -10.14 1.81
C PHE A 82 6.84 -10.78 0.47
N VAL A 83 5.61 -11.27 0.32
CA VAL A 83 5.10 -11.85 -0.92
C VAL A 83 3.82 -11.12 -1.33
N ALA A 84 3.81 -10.54 -2.52
CA ALA A 84 2.60 -10.14 -3.23
C ALA A 84 2.41 -11.06 -4.44
N ARG A 85 1.32 -11.83 -4.46
CA ARG A 85 1.08 -12.85 -5.50
C ARG A 85 -0.33 -12.76 -6.08
N ASN A 86 -0.44 -12.75 -7.41
CA ASN A 86 -1.73 -12.79 -8.11
C ASN A 86 -2.70 -11.68 -7.65
N LEU A 87 -2.19 -10.48 -7.41
CA LEU A 87 -3.02 -9.33 -7.04
C LEU A 87 -3.53 -8.61 -8.28
N THR A 88 -4.77 -8.15 -8.24
CA THR A 88 -5.31 -7.20 -9.21
C THR A 88 -5.46 -5.85 -8.51
N ILE A 89 -4.64 -4.86 -8.88
CA ILE A 89 -4.68 -3.51 -8.30
C ILE A 89 -5.25 -2.54 -9.32
N LEU A 90 -6.37 -1.89 -9.00
CA LEU A 90 -7.10 -0.97 -9.88
C LEU A 90 -7.38 0.36 -9.18
N ASN A 91 -6.55 1.36 -9.49
CA ASN A 91 -6.80 2.76 -9.16
C ASN A 91 -7.03 3.56 -10.46
N PRO A 92 -7.84 4.64 -10.44
CA PRO A 92 -8.02 5.48 -11.62
C PRO A 92 -6.69 5.96 -12.21
N ARG A 93 -6.52 5.93 -13.54
CA ARG A 93 -5.26 6.38 -14.17
C ARG A 93 -5.08 7.89 -14.15
N SER A 94 -6.16 8.62 -13.87
CA SER A 94 -6.20 10.08 -13.85
C SER A 94 -7.09 10.55 -12.70
N GLY A 95 -6.69 11.62 -12.03
CA GLY A 95 -7.47 12.19 -10.92
C GLY A 95 -7.22 11.55 -9.55
N SER A 96 -6.56 10.39 -9.47
CA SER A 96 -6.10 9.80 -8.20
C SER A 96 -4.59 9.94 -8.05
N LYS A 97 -4.16 10.82 -7.15
CA LYS A 97 -2.73 11.14 -6.94
C LYS A 97 -2.12 10.19 -5.91
N ASN A 98 -0.86 9.78 -6.11
CA ASN A 98 -0.09 8.94 -5.19
C ASN A 98 -0.79 7.63 -4.86
N THR A 99 -1.33 6.98 -5.90
CA THR A 99 -2.04 5.70 -5.77
C THR A 99 -1.15 4.52 -6.12
N ASP A 100 0.14 4.65 -5.84
CA ASP A 100 1.21 3.69 -6.11
C ASP A 100 0.74 2.25 -5.81
N GLY A 101 1.13 1.30 -6.65
CA GLY A 101 0.66 -0.09 -6.57
C GLY A 101 1.26 -0.82 -5.37
N ILE A 102 2.56 -1.10 -5.44
CA ILE A 102 3.28 -1.78 -4.36
C ILE A 102 4.58 -1.03 -4.08
N ASP A 103 4.79 -0.68 -2.82
CA ASP A 103 5.87 0.18 -2.36
C ASP A 103 6.71 -0.53 -1.29
N PRO A 104 7.60 -1.47 -1.65
CA PRO A 104 8.49 -2.05 -0.67
C PRO A 104 9.49 -0.99 -0.19
N ASP A 105 9.41 -0.63 1.09
CA ASP A 105 10.30 0.35 1.71
C ASP A 105 11.17 -0.32 2.76
N SER A 106 12.49 -0.18 2.65
CA SER A 106 13.44 -0.63 3.66
C SER A 106 13.23 -2.12 4.03
N SER A 107 12.73 -2.89 3.08
CA SER A 107 12.31 -4.28 3.23
C SER A 107 13.27 -5.20 2.48
N ARG A 108 13.37 -6.46 2.90
CA ARG A 108 14.29 -7.44 2.31
C ARG A 108 13.57 -8.75 2.00
N ASN A 109 14.07 -9.48 0.99
CA ASN A 109 13.46 -10.72 0.49
C ASN A 109 12.00 -10.49 0.07
N VAL A 110 11.80 -9.58 -0.87
CA VAL A 110 10.50 -9.21 -1.42
C VAL A 110 10.27 -9.96 -2.74
N LEU A 111 9.13 -10.64 -2.87
CA LEU A 111 8.65 -11.25 -4.11
C LEU A 111 7.33 -10.58 -4.53
N ILE A 112 7.29 -10.10 -5.77
CA ILE A 112 6.07 -9.59 -6.41
C ILE A 112 5.91 -10.38 -7.71
N GLU A 113 4.87 -11.20 -7.81
CA GLU A 113 4.66 -12.08 -8.98
C GLU A 113 3.18 -12.23 -9.36
N GLY A 114 2.91 -12.37 -10.66
CA GLY A 114 1.55 -12.60 -11.17
C GLY A 114 0.57 -11.45 -10.95
N CYS A 115 1.03 -10.25 -10.55
CA CYS A 115 0.16 -9.11 -10.28
C CYS A 115 -0.20 -8.34 -11.56
N TYR A 116 -1.47 -7.94 -11.67
CA TYR A 116 -1.96 -6.96 -12.64
C TYR A 116 -2.14 -5.62 -11.93
N ILE A 117 -1.46 -4.56 -12.39
CA ILE A 117 -1.47 -3.26 -11.72
C ILE A 117 -1.83 -2.16 -12.73
N SER A 118 -2.95 -1.47 -12.49
CA SER A 118 -3.33 -0.24 -13.17
C SER A 118 -3.59 0.85 -12.13
N THR A 119 -2.80 1.92 -12.19
CA THR A 119 -2.84 3.00 -11.21
C THR A 119 -2.62 4.38 -11.85
N GLY A 120 -2.86 5.45 -11.10
CA GLY A 120 -2.57 6.83 -11.47
C GLY A 120 -1.16 7.31 -11.13
N ASP A 121 -0.32 6.47 -10.51
CA ASP A 121 1.08 6.76 -10.16
C ASP A 121 1.99 5.54 -10.47
N ASP A 122 3.09 5.35 -9.75
CA ASP A 122 4.01 4.21 -9.97
C ASP A 122 3.34 2.84 -9.73
N ALA A 123 3.53 1.89 -10.66
CA ALA A 123 3.01 0.53 -10.47
C ALA A 123 3.75 -0.22 -9.35
N ILE A 124 5.08 -0.08 -9.30
CA ILE A 124 5.95 -0.59 -8.24
C ILE A 124 7.02 0.46 -7.99
N ALA A 125 7.21 0.86 -6.74
CA ALA A 125 8.27 1.80 -6.35
C ALA A 125 9.09 1.23 -5.19
N ILE A 126 10.36 0.89 -5.45
CA ILE A 126 11.27 0.42 -4.40
C ILE A 126 11.80 1.64 -3.64
N LYS A 127 11.61 1.64 -2.32
CA LYS A 127 12.01 2.73 -1.41
C LYS A 127 12.94 2.21 -0.31
N SER A 128 13.62 3.12 0.37
CA SER A 128 14.66 2.75 1.35
C SER A 128 14.89 3.82 2.42
N GLY A 129 13.86 4.58 2.80
CA GLY A 129 14.05 5.71 3.70
C GLY A 129 12.74 6.16 4.33
N TRP A 130 12.66 5.99 5.65
CA TRP A 130 11.76 6.78 6.48
C TRP A 130 12.49 8.09 6.82
N ASP A 131 11.89 9.22 6.49
CA ASP A 131 12.39 10.55 6.84
C ASP A 131 12.35 10.86 8.35
#